data_AF-F4Q7A2-F1
#
_entry.id   AF-F4Q7A2-F1
#
_cell.length_a   1.000
_cell.length_b   1.000
_cell.length_c   1.000
_cell.angle_alpha   90.00
_cell.angle_beta   90.00
_cell.angle_gamma   90.00
#
_symmetry.space_group_name_H-M   'P 1'
#
loop_
_entity.id
_entity.type
_entity.pdbx_description
1 polymer ?
#
loop_
_entity_poly.entity_id
_entity_poly.type
_entity_poly.pdbx_seq_one_letter_code
_entity_poly.pdbx_strand_id
1 'polypeptide(L)'
;MTGCAITSCLVNSLNGLTSINSLESAFEQVVVVRNPLAILLAIVSLVVLVYLLIKIRVLRGVKLDVKVLHECTKKGVGLPLDKAFDVINKEIAIKYPGLINTNRRWILFNGGGAMGQMCVLHASLSEYLILYGSPLYSQGHSGRYLMDVYDFMIKGETKTYFPGEFAPRVFPAGEYSYLPRLVAKGYCCEPESYMLEYGRGIIPLALPYFLCSSIFVTLDIVPWLTACYRVGYQVTKNLLFRRKI
;
A
#
# COMPACT_ATOMS: atom_id res chain seq x y z
N MET A 1 -53.90 42.69 -18.37
CA MET A 1 -53.99 42.22 -16.96
C MET A 1 -52.76 41.39 -16.68
N THR A 2 -51.70 42.09 -16.32
CA THR A 2 -50.31 41.63 -16.29
C THR A 2 -49.79 41.79 -14.86
N GLY A 3 -49.06 40.78 -14.38
CA GLY A 3 -48.05 40.91 -13.34
C GLY A 3 -48.52 41.24 -11.92
N CYS A 4 -48.91 40.23 -11.13
CA CYS A 4 -48.95 40.36 -9.67
C CYS A 4 -48.90 39.02 -8.91
N ALA A 5 -48.03 38.08 -9.31
CA ALA A 5 -47.94 36.78 -8.61
C ALA A 5 -46.51 36.23 -8.40
N ILE A 6 -45.47 36.89 -8.89
CA ILE A 6 -44.08 36.37 -8.79
C ILE A 6 -43.27 37.11 -7.70
N THR A 7 -43.71 38.28 -7.27
CA THR A 7 -42.98 39.10 -6.28
C THR A 7 -43.22 38.71 -4.82
N SER A 8 -44.24 37.89 -4.50
CA SER A 8 -44.53 37.49 -3.11
C SER A 8 -43.78 36.23 -2.64
N CYS A 9 -43.26 35.41 -3.55
CA CYS A 9 -42.49 34.22 -3.18
C CYS A 9 -41.00 34.49 -2.93
N LEU A 10 -40.44 35.57 -3.48
CA LEU A 10 -39.01 35.92 -3.32
C LEU A 10 -38.73 36.83 -2.11
N VAL A 11 -39.75 37.51 -1.57
CA VAL A 11 -39.58 38.39 -0.40
C VAL A 11 -39.71 37.64 0.93
N ASN A 12 -40.38 36.50 0.97
CA ASN A 12 -40.53 35.69 2.20
C ASN A 12 -39.34 34.77 2.52
N SER A 13 -38.35 34.65 1.63
CA SER A 13 -37.15 33.81 1.87
C SER A 13 -35.98 34.55 2.54
N LEU A 14 -36.10 35.87 2.77
CA LEU A 14 -34.98 36.71 3.24
C LEU A 14 -35.15 37.27 4.66
N ASN A 15 -36.27 37.00 5.36
CA ASN A 15 -36.55 37.55 6.69
C ASN A 15 -36.22 36.61 7.86
N GLY A 16 -35.24 35.73 7.70
CA GLY A 16 -34.89 34.70 8.70
C GLY A 16 -33.50 34.82 9.34
N LEU A 17 -32.77 35.92 9.17
CA LEU A 17 -31.47 36.11 9.80
C LEU A 17 -31.63 36.94 11.09
N THR A 18 -31.98 36.26 12.18
CA THR A 18 -31.91 36.84 13.53
C THR A 18 -30.46 37.08 13.92
N SER A 19 -30.22 38.20 14.62
CA SER A 19 -28.90 38.68 15.03
C SER A 19 -28.07 37.61 15.72
N ILE A 20 -26.83 37.39 15.24
CA ILE A 20 -25.86 36.47 15.84
C ILE A 20 -25.41 37.06 17.19
N ASN A 21 -26.08 36.68 18.26
CA ASN A 21 -25.78 37.18 19.62
C ASN A 21 -24.95 36.18 20.45
N SER A 22 -24.74 34.95 19.95
CA SER A 22 -23.89 33.95 20.60
C SER A 22 -23.38 32.87 19.62
N LEU A 23 -22.30 32.18 20.01
CA LEU A 23 -21.77 30.99 19.30
C LEU A 23 -22.84 29.89 19.18
N GLU A 24 -23.72 29.78 20.16
CA GLU A 24 -24.87 28.87 20.14
C GLU A 24 -25.88 29.24 19.05
N SER A 25 -26.19 30.55 18.86
CA SER A 25 -27.13 30.98 17.81
C SER A 25 -26.59 30.76 16.40
N ALA A 26 -25.26 30.84 16.22
CA ALA A 26 -24.60 30.52 14.95
C ALA A 26 -24.57 29.01 14.69
N PHE A 27 -24.33 28.21 15.73
CA PHE A 27 -24.35 26.75 15.65
C PHE A 27 -25.76 26.24 15.33
N GLU A 28 -26.78 26.78 15.99
CA GLU A 28 -28.20 26.51 15.70
C GLU A 28 -28.55 26.87 14.25
N GLN A 29 -28.22 28.06 13.74
CA GLN A 29 -28.56 28.39 12.35
C GLN A 29 -27.84 27.53 11.30
N VAL A 30 -26.58 27.14 11.54
CA VAL A 30 -25.80 26.29 10.62
C VAL A 30 -26.22 24.82 10.67
N VAL A 31 -26.65 24.32 11.83
CA VAL A 31 -27.01 22.91 12.05
C VAL A 31 -28.51 22.64 11.92
N VAL A 32 -29.38 23.58 12.34
CA VAL A 32 -30.85 23.45 12.36
C VAL A 32 -31.49 23.81 11.03
N VAL A 33 -30.92 24.72 10.23
CA VAL A 33 -31.37 24.95 8.85
C VAL A 33 -30.73 23.92 7.92
N ARG A 34 -30.96 22.62 8.21
CA ARG A 34 -31.05 21.46 7.31
C ARG A 34 -30.28 21.55 5.99
N ASN A 35 -29.06 22.10 5.98
CA ASN A 35 -28.33 22.38 4.76
C ASN A 35 -27.51 21.12 4.50
N PRO A 36 -27.96 20.23 3.60
CA PRO A 36 -27.28 18.97 3.34
C PRO A 36 -25.82 19.21 2.94
N LEU A 37 -25.53 20.39 2.38
CA LEU A 37 -24.19 20.82 2.02
C LEU A 37 -23.29 21.03 3.25
N ALA A 38 -23.79 21.66 4.31
CA ALA A 38 -23.00 21.90 5.53
C ALA A 38 -22.69 20.58 6.26
N ILE A 39 -23.68 19.69 6.35
CA ILE A 39 -23.50 18.34 6.93
C ILE A 39 -22.51 17.52 6.09
N LEU A 40 -22.64 17.54 4.75
CA LEU A 40 -21.73 16.85 3.85
C LEU A 40 -20.30 17.38 3.99
N LEU A 41 -20.11 18.70 4.02
CA LEU A 41 -18.79 19.33 4.19
C LEU A 41 -18.16 18.97 5.54
N ALA A 42 -18.95 18.92 6.62
CA ALA A 42 -18.46 18.50 7.93
C ALA A 42 -18.00 17.03 7.94
N ILE A 43 -18.77 16.13 7.32
CA ILE A 43 -18.41 14.71 7.19
C ILE A 43 -17.15 14.56 6.35
N VAL A 44 -17.08 15.22 5.18
CA VAL A 44 -15.91 15.18 4.30
C VAL A 44 -14.67 15.70 5.02
N SER A 45 -14.79 16.84 5.72
CA SER A 45 -13.70 17.41 6.51
C SER A 45 -13.21 16.46 7.60
N LEU A 46 -14.13 15.83 8.35
CA LEU A 46 -13.79 14.84 9.37
C LEU A 46 -13.08 13.62 8.78
N VAL A 47 -13.56 13.09 7.66
CA VAL A 47 -12.94 11.95 6.96
C VAL A 47 -11.54 12.31 6.49
N VAL A 48 -11.36 13.49 5.89
CA VAL A 48 -10.05 13.98 5.44
C VAL A 48 -9.11 14.15 6.64
N LEU A 49 -9.57 14.73 7.74
CA LEU A 49 -8.77 14.91 8.95
C LEU A 49 -8.32 13.57 9.52
N VAL A 50 -9.24 12.61 9.69
CA VAL A 50 -8.93 11.26 10.18
C VAL A 50 -7.94 10.57 9.25
N TYR A 51 -8.15 10.65 7.93
CA TYR A 51 -7.24 10.11 6.94
C TYR A 51 -5.83 10.72 7.07
N LEU A 52 -5.72 12.05 7.21
CA LEU A 52 -4.44 12.73 7.37
C LEU A 52 -3.74 12.33 8.68
N LEU A 53 -4.48 12.22 9.79
CA LEU A 53 -3.93 11.80 11.09
C LEU A 53 -3.42 10.35 11.03
N ILE A 54 -4.19 9.44 10.46
CA ILE A 54 -3.77 8.05 10.24
C ILE A 54 -2.53 8.02 9.35
N LYS A 55 -2.54 8.74 8.22
CA LYS A 55 -1.41 8.80 7.30
C LYS A 55 -0.15 9.31 7.98
N ILE A 56 -0.23 10.40 8.75
CA ILE A 56 0.91 10.96 9.49
C ILE A 56 1.43 9.94 10.50
N ARG A 57 0.53 9.31 11.27
CA ARG A 57 0.91 8.34 12.30
C ARG A 57 1.57 7.10 11.72
N VAL A 58 1.01 6.56 10.64
CA VAL A 58 1.51 5.38 9.92
C VAL A 58 2.86 5.69 9.29
N LEU A 59 2.99 6.78 8.53
CA LEU A 59 4.24 7.10 7.82
C LEU A 59 5.42 7.44 8.76
N ARG A 60 5.17 7.84 10.01
CA ARG A 60 6.24 7.98 11.04
C ARG A 60 6.89 6.64 11.42
N GLY A 61 6.23 5.51 11.13
CA GLY A 61 6.73 4.18 11.43
C GLY A 61 7.76 3.64 10.44
N VAL A 62 8.07 4.37 9.36
CA VAL A 62 9.02 3.97 8.32
C VAL A 62 10.45 3.92 8.89
N LYS A 63 11.11 2.77 8.79
CA LYS A 63 12.45 2.51 9.33
C LYS A 63 13.43 1.96 8.30
N LEU A 64 12.95 1.27 7.26
CA LEU A 64 13.81 0.63 6.28
C LEU A 64 14.25 1.67 5.23
N ASP A 65 15.55 1.70 4.95
CA ASP A 65 16.11 2.55 3.90
C ASP A 65 16.33 1.77 2.60
N VAL A 66 15.90 2.36 1.48
CA VAL A 66 15.97 1.78 0.14
C VAL A 66 17.42 1.51 -0.29
N LYS A 67 18.35 2.42 0.00
CA LYS A 67 19.76 2.25 -0.40
C LYS A 67 20.40 1.14 0.41
N VAL A 68 20.14 1.08 1.71
CA VAL A 68 20.64 0.00 2.57
C VAL A 68 20.12 -1.35 2.10
N LEU A 69 18.82 -1.46 1.80
CA LEU A 69 18.23 -2.70 1.28
C LEU A 69 18.85 -3.10 -0.06
N HIS A 70 19.06 -2.16 -0.99
CA HIS A 70 19.71 -2.44 -2.27
C HIS A 70 21.14 -2.98 -2.08
N GLU A 71 21.93 -2.34 -1.21
CA GLU A 71 23.29 -2.77 -0.92
C GLU A 71 23.34 -4.14 -0.23
N CYS A 72 22.40 -4.43 0.67
CA CYS A 72 22.26 -5.77 1.24
C CYS A 72 21.90 -6.80 0.17
N THR A 73 20.96 -6.49 -0.74
CA THR A 73 20.55 -7.40 -1.82
C THR A 73 21.72 -7.74 -2.75
N LYS A 74 22.54 -6.75 -3.13
CA LYS A 74 23.71 -6.97 -3.99
C LYS A 74 24.70 -7.99 -3.42
N LYS A 75 24.77 -8.16 -2.10
CA LYS A 75 25.64 -9.17 -1.46
C LYS A 75 25.21 -10.62 -1.76
N GLY A 76 23.95 -10.84 -2.11
CA GLY A 76 23.44 -12.16 -2.50
C GLY A 76 23.54 -12.45 -3.99
N VAL A 77 23.79 -11.43 -4.84
CA VAL A 77 23.80 -11.59 -6.30
C VAL A 77 24.95 -12.50 -6.74
N GLY A 78 24.65 -13.41 -7.66
CA GLY A 78 25.62 -14.39 -8.18
C GLY A 78 25.83 -15.63 -7.29
N LEU A 79 25.26 -15.66 -6.08
CA LEU A 79 25.29 -16.85 -5.24
C LEU A 79 24.15 -17.83 -5.61
N PRO A 80 24.29 -19.13 -5.26
CA PRO A 80 23.17 -20.05 -5.27
C PRO A 80 22.01 -19.48 -4.44
N LEU A 81 20.78 -19.58 -4.94
CA LEU A 81 19.64 -18.81 -4.45
C LEU A 81 19.38 -18.99 -2.94
N ASP A 82 19.48 -20.22 -2.43
CA ASP A 82 19.32 -20.49 -0.99
C ASP A 82 20.37 -19.74 -0.14
N LYS A 83 21.63 -19.75 -0.59
CA LYS A 83 22.73 -19.01 0.05
C LYS A 83 22.54 -17.50 -0.09
N ALA A 84 22.05 -17.03 -1.24
CA ALA A 84 21.75 -15.63 -1.46
C ALA A 84 20.73 -15.12 -0.43
N PHE A 85 19.64 -15.87 -0.21
CA PHE A 85 18.64 -15.51 0.80
C PHE A 85 19.21 -15.48 2.22
N ASP A 86 20.08 -16.43 2.59
CA ASP A 86 20.74 -16.43 3.90
C ASP A 86 21.64 -15.21 4.10
N VAL A 87 22.46 -14.88 3.10
CA VAL A 87 23.35 -13.71 3.13
C VAL A 87 22.54 -12.43 3.24
N ILE A 88 21.53 -12.23 2.39
CA ILE A 88 20.69 -11.03 2.40
C ILE A 88 19.98 -10.89 3.75
N ASN A 89 19.36 -11.96 4.25
CA ASN A 89 18.71 -11.93 5.57
C ASN A 89 19.71 -11.56 6.67
N LYS A 90 20.91 -12.14 6.67
CA LYS A 90 21.94 -11.82 7.65
C LYS A 90 22.37 -10.36 7.61
N GLU A 91 22.65 -9.82 6.43
CA GLU A 91 23.06 -8.43 6.25
C GLU A 91 21.98 -7.46 6.72
N ILE A 92 20.71 -7.73 6.40
CA ILE A 92 19.58 -6.91 6.84
C ILE A 92 19.39 -7.03 8.36
N ALA A 93 19.55 -8.22 8.95
CA ALA A 93 19.45 -8.40 10.40
C ALA A 93 20.54 -7.62 11.16
N ILE A 94 21.76 -7.51 10.59
CA ILE A 94 22.84 -6.70 11.16
C ILE A 94 22.45 -5.22 11.16
N LYS A 95 21.91 -4.71 10.05
CA LYS A 95 21.52 -3.29 9.91
C LYS A 95 20.25 -2.95 10.69
N TYR A 96 19.32 -3.89 10.82
CA TYR A 96 18.03 -3.71 11.50
C TYR A 96 17.75 -4.82 12.53
N PRO A 97 18.44 -4.83 13.68
CA PRO A 97 18.35 -5.92 14.66
C PRO A 97 16.93 -6.27 15.10
N GLY A 98 16.58 -7.54 14.87
CA GLY A 98 15.32 -8.19 15.19
C GLY A 98 14.07 -7.63 14.47
N LEU A 99 14.26 -6.76 13.47
CA LEU A 99 13.16 -6.23 12.67
C LEU A 99 12.63 -7.27 11.68
N ILE A 100 13.53 -8.10 11.17
CA ILE A 100 13.21 -9.16 10.20
C ILE A 100 13.06 -10.52 10.88
N ASN A 101 12.27 -11.36 10.25
CA ASN A 101 12.10 -12.77 10.57
C ASN A 101 13.06 -13.61 9.73
N THR A 102 13.86 -14.44 10.40
CA THR A 102 14.80 -15.35 9.76
C THR A 102 14.18 -16.71 9.41
N ASN A 103 13.02 -17.04 9.98
CA ASN A 103 12.30 -18.28 9.66
C ASN A 103 11.53 -18.10 8.35
N ARG A 104 12.15 -18.52 7.24
CA ARG A 104 11.57 -18.47 5.91
C ARG A 104 10.43 -19.47 5.77
N ARG A 105 9.26 -18.99 5.36
CA ARG A 105 8.15 -19.84 4.94
C ARG A 105 7.52 -19.26 3.68
N TRP A 106 7.49 -20.09 2.65
CA TRP A 106 6.94 -19.74 1.35
C TRP A 106 5.44 -19.90 1.33
N ILE A 107 4.79 -18.97 0.64
CA ILE A 107 3.34 -18.91 0.44
C ILE A 107 3.15 -18.61 -1.04
N LEU A 108 2.26 -19.35 -1.70
CA LEU A 108 1.86 -18.98 -3.06
C LEU A 108 1.25 -17.58 -3.07
N PHE A 109 1.51 -16.83 -4.12
CA PHE A 109 0.97 -15.49 -4.30
C PHE A 109 0.40 -15.36 -5.70
N ASN A 110 -0.84 -14.88 -5.78
CA ASN A 110 -1.52 -14.57 -7.02
C ASN A 110 -2.02 -13.13 -6.96
N GLY A 111 -1.73 -12.34 -7.99
CA GLY A 111 -2.07 -10.92 -8.03
C GLY A 111 -2.03 -10.36 -9.44
N GLY A 112 -3.15 -9.82 -9.94
CA GLY A 112 -3.23 -9.15 -11.24
C GLY A 112 -2.84 -10.03 -12.43
N GLY A 113 -3.13 -11.33 -12.34
CA GLY A 113 -2.78 -12.32 -13.35
C GLY A 113 -1.39 -12.96 -13.18
N ALA A 114 -0.52 -12.36 -12.38
CA ALA A 114 0.78 -12.94 -12.05
C ALA A 114 0.65 -13.96 -10.89
N MET A 115 1.50 -14.97 -10.94
CA MET A 115 1.63 -16.04 -9.95
C MET A 115 3.10 -16.23 -9.60
N GLY A 116 3.37 -16.31 -8.31
CA GLY A 116 4.70 -16.62 -7.79
C GLY A 116 4.60 -17.15 -6.38
N GLN A 117 5.68 -17.02 -5.64
CA GLN A 117 5.75 -17.35 -4.24
C GLN A 117 6.43 -16.22 -3.47
N MET A 118 5.95 -15.98 -2.25
CA MET A 118 6.50 -14.98 -1.37
C MET A 118 6.86 -15.56 0.00
N CYS A 119 7.84 -14.95 0.65
CA CYS A 119 8.22 -15.20 2.02
C CYS A 119 8.29 -13.88 2.80
N VAL A 120 7.44 -13.73 3.82
CA VAL A 120 7.37 -12.51 4.62
C VAL A 120 8.53 -12.41 5.61
N LEU A 121 9.40 -11.42 5.42
CA LEU A 121 10.52 -11.12 6.32
C LEU A 121 10.13 -10.06 7.36
N HIS A 122 9.41 -9.02 6.96
CA HIS A 122 8.96 -7.95 7.84
C HIS A 122 7.58 -7.44 7.39
N ALA A 123 6.72 -7.08 8.34
CA ALA A 123 5.49 -6.34 8.05
C ALA A 123 5.09 -5.42 9.20
N SER A 124 4.64 -4.23 8.87
CA SER A 124 4.05 -3.23 9.75
C SER A 124 2.86 -2.56 9.03
N LEU A 125 2.22 -1.57 9.67
CA LEU A 125 1.17 -0.79 9.01
C LEU A 125 1.72 0.10 7.87
N SER A 126 3.02 0.43 7.93
CA SER A 126 3.67 1.40 7.06
C SER A 126 4.65 0.80 6.05
N GLU A 127 5.15 -0.40 6.31
CA GLU A 127 6.19 -1.05 5.51
C GLU A 127 6.05 -2.57 5.50
N TYR A 128 6.46 -3.22 4.42
CA TYR A 128 6.75 -4.65 4.42
C TYR A 128 8.06 -4.94 3.71
N LEU A 129 8.63 -6.10 4.00
CA LEU A 129 9.76 -6.67 3.29
C LEU A 129 9.48 -8.16 3.06
N ILE A 130 9.51 -8.58 1.81
CA ILE A 130 9.32 -9.98 1.43
C ILE A 130 10.42 -10.42 0.47
N LEU A 131 10.69 -11.73 0.43
CA LEU A 131 11.27 -12.35 -0.76
C LEU A 131 10.12 -12.71 -1.68
N TYR A 132 10.25 -12.42 -2.97
CA TYR A 132 9.27 -12.78 -3.99
C TYR A 132 9.99 -13.36 -5.20
N GLY A 133 9.34 -14.27 -5.91
CA GLY A 133 9.85 -14.78 -7.17
C GLY A 133 9.05 -15.96 -7.69
N SER A 134 9.51 -16.50 -8.80
CA SER A 134 8.90 -17.67 -9.43
C SER A 134 9.97 -18.49 -10.15
N PRO A 135 9.91 -19.84 -10.05
CA PRO A 135 10.72 -20.69 -10.92
C PRO A 135 10.22 -20.65 -12.38
N LEU A 136 8.97 -20.23 -12.61
CA LEU A 136 8.34 -20.16 -13.92
C LEU A 136 8.17 -18.71 -14.39
N TYR A 137 8.00 -18.51 -15.70
CA TYR A 137 7.58 -17.23 -16.24
C TYR A 137 6.24 -16.80 -15.63
N SER A 138 6.15 -15.53 -15.26
CA SER A 138 4.88 -14.94 -14.81
C SER A 138 4.77 -13.50 -15.24
N GLN A 139 3.56 -13.04 -15.55
CA GLN A 139 3.32 -11.65 -15.92
C GLN A 139 1.97 -11.19 -15.43
N GLY A 140 1.82 -9.87 -15.28
CA GLY A 140 0.55 -9.32 -14.88
C GLY A 140 0.55 -7.81 -14.74
N HIS A 141 -0.58 -7.35 -14.21
CA HIS A 141 -0.77 -5.99 -13.76
C HIS A 141 -0.04 -5.80 -12.42
N SER A 142 0.65 -4.69 -12.20
CA SER A 142 1.37 -4.45 -10.93
C SER A 142 0.44 -4.22 -9.75
N GLY A 143 -0.76 -3.69 -10.01
CA GLY A 143 -1.65 -3.10 -9.01
C GLY A 143 -1.41 -1.59 -8.87
N ARG A 144 -2.38 -0.88 -8.29
CA ARG A 144 -2.32 0.55 -7.97
C ARG A 144 -2.42 0.72 -6.46
N TYR A 145 -1.30 1.01 -5.82
CA TYR A 145 -1.23 0.99 -4.35
C TYR A 145 -1.09 2.38 -3.74
N LEU A 146 -1.52 2.51 -2.49
CA LEU A 146 -1.18 3.64 -1.61
C LEU A 146 0.21 3.46 -0.96
N MET A 147 1.13 2.85 -1.68
CA MET A 147 2.51 2.61 -1.27
C MET A 147 3.46 2.68 -2.47
N ASP A 148 4.71 3.00 -2.18
CA ASP A 148 5.82 2.82 -3.12
C ASP A 148 6.29 1.37 -3.01
N VAL A 149 6.67 0.75 -4.13
CA VAL A 149 7.22 -0.62 -4.15
C VAL A 149 8.57 -0.61 -4.86
N TYR A 150 9.54 -1.32 -4.28
CA TYR A 150 10.89 -1.48 -4.78
C TYR A 150 11.21 -2.98 -4.90
N ASP A 151 11.58 -3.39 -6.10
CA ASP A 151 11.82 -4.79 -6.47
C ASP A 151 13.32 -4.98 -6.70
N PHE A 152 14.10 -5.35 -5.67
CA PHE A 152 15.54 -5.53 -5.78
C PHE A 152 15.88 -6.93 -6.29
N MET A 153 16.41 -7.04 -7.50
CA MET A 153 16.63 -8.33 -8.15
C MET A 153 17.83 -9.08 -7.56
N ILE A 154 17.61 -10.33 -7.16
CA ILE A 154 18.61 -11.25 -6.60
C ILE A 154 19.16 -12.19 -7.68
N LYS A 155 18.24 -12.79 -8.45
CA LYS A 155 18.52 -13.72 -9.55
C LYS A 155 17.53 -13.46 -10.69
N GLY A 156 17.97 -13.67 -11.91
CA GLY A 156 17.14 -13.54 -13.12
C GLY A 156 16.92 -12.08 -13.49
N GLU A 157 15.76 -11.79 -14.08
CA GLU A 157 15.39 -10.44 -14.50
C GLU A 157 13.88 -10.20 -14.40
N THR A 158 13.50 -8.95 -14.17
CA THR A 158 12.11 -8.51 -14.32
C THR A 158 12.04 -7.46 -15.41
N LYS A 159 10.95 -7.48 -16.18
CA LYS A 159 10.69 -6.47 -17.22
C LYS A 159 9.44 -5.71 -16.85
N THR A 160 9.41 -4.43 -17.14
CA THR A 160 8.24 -3.58 -16.89
C THR A 160 8.01 -2.61 -18.02
N TYR A 161 6.77 -2.15 -18.16
CA TYR A 161 6.42 -1.08 -19.08
C TYR A 161 5.24 -0.26 -18.53
N PHE A 162 5.21 1.02 -18.86
CA PHE A 162 4.05 1.89 -18.66
C PHE A 162 3.22 2.00 -19.94
N PRO A 163 1.92 2.33 -19.84
CA PRO A 163 1.09 2.57 -21.02
C PRO A 163 1.74 3.59 -21.97
N GLY A 164 1.86 3.24 -23.25
CA GLY A 164 2.53 4.05 -24.28
C GLY A 164 4.01 3.71 -24.51
N GLU A 165 4.61 2.85 -23.69
CA GLU A 165 5.94 2.30 -23.95
C GLU A 165 5.84 1.04 -24.82
N PHE A 166 6.57 1.00 -25.94
CA PHE A 166 6.57 -0.13 -26.88
C PHE A 166 7.80 -1.05 -26.73
N ALA A 167 8.74 -0.68 -25.87
CA ALA A 167 9.89 -1.50 -25.49
C ALA A 167 9.93 -1.62 -23.97
N PRO A 168 10.17 -2.83 -23.43
CA PRO A 168 10.20 -3.02 -21.99
C PRO A 168 11.48 -2.44 -21.37
N ARG A 169 11.35 -1.93 -20.14
CA ARG A 169 12.49 -1.66 -19.26
C ARG A 169 12.89 -2.96 -18.60
N VAL A 170 14.16 -3.33 -18.71
CA VAL A 170 14.72 -4.59 -18.18
C VAL A 170 15.51 -4.29 -16.91
N PHE A 171 15.28 -5.07 -15.86
CA PHE A 171 15.98 -4.99 -14.59
C PHE A 171 16.62 -6.34 -14.27
N PRO A 172 17.92 -6.52 -14.54
CA PRO A 172 18.64 -7.74 -14.22
C PRO A 172 19.01 -7.82 -12.73
N ALA A 173 19.52 -8.97 -12.30
CA ALA A 173 20.08 -9.18 -10.96
C ALA A 173 21.10 -8.08 -10.58
N GLY A 174 20.94 -7.52 -9.38
CA GLY A 174 21.75 -6.39 -8.89
C GLY A 174 21.14 -5.02 -9.15
N GLU A 175 20.14 -4.91 -10.03
CA GLU A 175 19.33 -3.71 -10.22
C GLU A 175 18.00 -3.79 -9.45
N TYR A 176 17.20 -2.73 -9.50
CA TYR A 176 15.86 -2.74 -8.93
C TYR A 176 14.84 -1.98 -9.75
N SER A 177 13.61 -2.50 -9.79
CA SER A 177 12.47 -1.78 -10.34
C SER A 177 11.81 -0.92 -9.25
N TYR A 178 11.19 0.19 -9.66
CA TYR A 178 10.45 1.08 -8.78
C TYR A 178 9.02 1.24 -9.30
N LEU A 179 8.05 1.16 -8.40
CA LEU A 179 6.65 1.48 -8.66
C LEU A 179 6.24 2.65 -7.75
N PRO A 180 5.99 3.85 -8.31
CA PRO A 180 5.48 4.97 -7.53
C PRO A 180 4.06 4.73 -7.02
N ARG A 181 3.73 5.35 -5.88
CA ARG A 181 2.36 5.40 -5.34
C ARG A 181 1.33 5.80 -6.40
N LEU A 182 0.18 5.14 -6.37
CA LEU A 182 -0.98 5.39 -7.23
C LEU A 182 -0.70 5.22 -8.73
N VAL A 183 0.44 4.65 -9.11
CA VAL A 183 0.77 4.29 -10.49
C VAL A 183 0.58 2.78 -10.66
N ALA A 184 0.27 2.35 -11.89
CA ALA A 184 0.31 0.95 -12.31
C ALA A 184 1.23 0.80 -13.52
N LYS A 185 1.86 -0.37 -13.62
CA LYS A 185 2.69 -0.80 -14.76
C LYS A 185 2.35 -2.24 -15.12
N GLY A 186 2.62 -2.62 -16.36
CA GLY A 186 2.75 -4.04 -16.71
C GLY A 186 4.11 -4.54 -16.25
N TYR A 187 4.17 -5.78 -15.77
CA TYR A 187 5.44 -6.41 -15.42
C TYR A 187 5.44 -7.89 -15.77
N CYS A 188 6.63 -8.44 -15.96
CA CYS A 188 6.88 -9.87 -15.92
C CYS A 188 8.08 -10.21 -15.03
N CYS A 189 8.02 -11.41 -14.48
CA CYS A 189 9.09 -12.10 -13.80
C CYS A 189 9.54 -13.22 -14.76
N GLU A 190 10.74 -13.11 -15.31
CA GLU A 190 11.27 -14.14 -16.20
C GLU A 190 11.48 -15.47 -15.45
N PRO A 191 11.60 -16.63 -16.13
CA PRO A 191 11.85 -17.89 -15.46
C PRO A 191 13.02 -17.83 -14.48
N GLU A 192 12.88 -18.52 -13.36
CA GLU A 192 13.87 -18.58 -12.28
C GLU A 192 14.29 -17.21 -11.69
N SER A 193 13.40 -16.23 -11.70
CA SER A 193 13.68 -14.89 -11.18
C SER A 193 13.16 -14.70 -9.75
N TYR A 194 14.01 -14.08 -8.93
CA TYR A 194 13.75 -13.83 -7.51
C TYR A 194 14.29 -12.47 -7.09
N MET A 195 13.55 -11.81 -6.20
CA MET A 195 13.79 -10.45 -5.75
C MET A 195 13.49 -10.29 -4.26
N LEU A 196 14.13 -9.30 -3.65
CA LEU A 196 13.72 -8.73 -2.38
C LEU A 196 12.76 -7.58 -2.69
N GLU A 197 11.52 -7.67 -2.23
CA GLU A 197 10.51 -6.66 -2.47
C GLU A 197 10.24 -5.86 -1.19
N TYR A 198 10.31 -4.53 -1.30
CA TYR A 198 10.09 -3.59 -0.22
C TYR A 198 8.97 -2.63 -0.58
N GLY A 199 7.91 -2.62 0.25
CA GLY A 199 6.82 -1.65 0.13
C GLY A 199 6.82 -0.64 1.27
N ARG A 200 6.55 0.63 0.97
CA ARG A 200 6.37 1.71 1.97
C ARG A 200 5.15 2.59 1.70
N GLY A 201 4.20 2.60 2.63
CA GLY A 201 2.91 3.28 2.48
C GLY A 201 1.85 2.65 3.37
N ILE A 202 0.60 2.61 2.93
CA ILE A 202 -0.50 2.03 3.74
C ILE A 202 -0.67 0.55 3.40
N ILE A 203 0.11 -0.31 4.04
CA ILE A 203 0.23 -1.73 3.68
C ILE A 203 -1.09 -2.52 3.76
N PRO A 204 -1.97 -2.34 4.77
CA PRO A 204 -3.21 -3.09 4.84
C PRO A 204 -4.12 -2.93 3.62
N LEU A 205 -4.02 -1.81 2.91
CA LEU A 205 -4.82 -1.54 1.71
C LEU A 205 -4.33 -2.30 0.47
N ALA A 206 -3.17 -2.97 0.55
CA ALA A 206 -2.71 -3.89 -0.50
C ALA A 206 -3.29 -5.31 -0.35
N LEU A 207 -3.74 -5.71 0.84
CA LEU A 207 -4.29 -7.06 1.07
C LEU A 207 -5.52 -7.42 0.20
N PRO A 208 -6.43 -6.49 -0.12
CA PRO A 208 -7.54 -6.78 -1.03
C PRO A 208 -7.09 -7.20 -2.43
N TYR A 209 -5.94 -6.73 -2.90
CA TYR A 209 -5.40 -7.09 -4.21
C TYR A 209 -5.12 -8.59 -4.33
N PHE A 210 -4.46 -9.14 -3.31
CA PHE A 210 -4.22 -10.59 -3.21
C PHE A 210 -5.55 -11.34 -2.97
N LEU A 211 -6.42 -10.83 -2.09
CA LEU A 211 -7.72 -11.44 -1.78
C LEU A 211 -8.58 -11.65 -3.03
N CYS A 212 -8.68 -10.63 -3.88
CA CYS A 212 -9.49 -10.69 -5.09
C CYS A 212 -8.99 -11.79 -6.04
N SER A 213 -7.67 -12.00 -6.13
CA SER A 213 -7.13 -13.09 -6.96
C SER A 213 -7.43 -14.46 -6.34
N SER A 214 -7.32 -14.59 -5.01
CA SER A 214 -7.70 -15.82 -4.30
C SER A 214 -9.18 -16.19 -4.50
N ILE A 215 -10.10 -15.21 -4.47
CA ILE A 215 -11.54 -15.47 -4.59
C ILE A 215 -11.96 -15.64 -6.06
N PHE A 216 -11.51 -14.77 -6.96
CA PHE A 216 -12.08 -14.68 -8.31
C PHE A 216 -11.24 -15.36 -9.39
N VAL A 217 -10.00 -15.76 -9.09
CA VAL A 217 -9.10 -16.40 -10.06
C VAL A 217 -8.78 -17.83 -9.66
N THR A 218 -8.24 -18.05 -8.46
CA THR A 218 -7.73 -19.38 -8.08
C THR A 218 -8.72 -20.21 -7.28
N LEU A 219 -9.71 -19.58 -6.64
CA LEU A 219 -10.57 -20.20 -5.61
C LEU A 219 -9.77 -20.83 -4.45
N ASP A 220 -8.51 -20.43 -4.27
CA ASP A 220 -7.64 -20.88 -3.19
C ASP A 220 -7.42 -19.74 -2.19
N ILE A 221 -8.15 -19.82 -1.08
CA ILE A 221 -8.11 -18.83 0.01
C ILE A 221 -7.00 -19.12 1.03
N VAL A 222 -6.42 -20.32 1.03
CA VAL A 222 -5.44 -20.74 2.05
C VAL A 222 -4.17 -19.90 2.04
N PRO A 223 -3.55 -19.58 0.88
CA PRO A 223 -2.39 -18.70 0.82
C PRO A 223 -2.68 -17.30 1.37
N TRP A 224 -3.85 -16.74 1.06
CA TRP A 224 -4.25 -15.43 1.55
C TRP A 224 -4.46 -15.42 3.07
N LEU A 225 -5.15 -16.42 3.64
CA LEU A 225 -5.31 -16.56 5.08
C LEU A 225 -3.95 -16.69 5.79
N THR A 226 -3.04 -17.47 5.20
CA THR A 226 -1.67 -17.65 5.71
C THR A 226 -0.92 -16.32 5.70
N ALA A 227 -1.03 -15.54 4.62
CA ALA A 227 -0.42 -14.23 4.52
C ALA A 227 -1.00 -13.25 5.56
N CYS A 228 -2.32 -13.20 5.72
CA CYS A 228 -2.99 -12.39 6.74
C CYS A 228 -2.53 -12.74 8.16
N TYR A 229 -2.44 -14.03 8.49
CA TYR A 229 -1.91 -14.47 9.78
C TYR A 229 -0.46 -14.04 10.00
N ARG A 230 0.40 -14.21 8.99
CA ARG A 230 1.84 -13.87 9.06
C ARG A 230 2.06 -12.37 9.21
N VAL A 231 1.39 -11.59 8.36
CA VAL A 231 1.43 -10.12 8.41
C VAL A 231 0.85 -9.63 9.74
N GLY A 232 -0.31 -10.15 10.15
CA GLY A 232 -0.94 -9.80 11.42
C GLY A 232 -0.05 -10.09 12.63
N TYR A 233 0.63 -11.24 12.64
CA TYR A 233 1.60 -11.60 13.68
C TYR A 233 2.78 -10.61 13.73
N GLN A 234 3.37 -10.27 12.58
CA GLN A 234 4.47 -9.30 12.49
C GLN A 234 4.04 -7.90 12.89
N VAL A 235 2.88 -7.43 12.42
CA VAL A 235 2.31 -6.13 12.75
C VAL A 235 2.05 -6.05 14.26
N THR A 236 1.42 -7.07 14.84
CA THR A 236 1.14 -7.14 16.29
C THR A 236 2.44 -7.13 17.09
N LYS A 237 3.44 -7.92 16.67
CA LYS A 237 4.76 -7.95 17.30
C LYS A 237 5.44 -6.59 17.28
N ASN A 238 5.37 -5.88 16.14
CA ASN A 238 5.95 -4.56 15.97
C ASN A 238 5.22 -3.48 16.78
N LEU A 239 3.88 -3.55 16.87
CA LEU A 239 3.08 -2.60 17.66
C LEU A 239 3.25 -2.78 19.17
N LEU A 240 3.17 -4.02 19.66
CA LEU A 240 3.17 -4.30 21.11
C LEU A 240 4.57 -4.27 21.72
N PHE A 241 5.56 -4.87 21.06
CA PHE A 241 6.89 -5.07 21.67
C PHE A 241 7.95 -4.09 21.18
N ARG A 242 7.73 -3.37 20.07
CA ARG A 242 8.71 -2.44 19.47
C ARG A 242 8.21 -1.00 19.47
N ARG A 243 7.74 -0.55 20.64
CA ARG A 243 7.11 0.73 21.06
C ARG A 243 7.92 2.02 20.75
N LYS A 244 8.54 2.10 19.57
CA LYS A 244 9.05 3.29 18.90
C LYS A 244 8.35 3.40 17.54
N ILE A 245 7.02 3.48 17.58
CA ILE A 245 6.17 3.90 16.47
C ILE A 245 5.64 5.25 16.88
#